data_AF-A0A1C5SMH8-F1
#
_entry.id   AF-A0A1C5SMH8-F1
#
_cell.length_a   1.000
_cell.length_b   1.000
_cell.length_c   1.000
_cell.angle_alpha   90.00
_cell.angle_beta   90.00
_cell.angle_gamma   90.00
#
_symmetry.space_group_name_H-M   'P 1'
#
loop_
_entity.id
_entity.type
_entity.pdbx_description
1 polymer ?
#
loop_
_entity_poly.entity_id
_entity_poly.type
_entity_poly.pdbx_seq_one_letter_code
_entity_poly.pdbx_strand_id
1 'polypeptide(L)'
;MEKKKVVGFSFGRKMSNTEVMIKEALLECERAGMEIQFVRCDDLNIHICTGCCACVGGLMSGKGRGTCVHKDDEFYVIEEALMSADAVIVGSPTYEFAPTGNFKVVCDRIGPSHDKTFRGPAVEKGIEEGRDPQTYPDVRSVKPRVGALITVGGARTENWLSLSLPNMYEFTMPMGIDVIDKYKYFGAMNISHVLGRPDVMDRMTQLGKHIVEALNAKTEEERTKYRGDDQGTCPVCHEDILTVSHKGNKVECPVCGIEGELTIEDGDIKVIFSEEEQNRSRLHDAGKWEHSNEIRDGAMTQKKVENLNELKKKYISVGEA
;
A
#
# COMPACT_ATOMS: atom_id res chain seq x y z
N MET A 1 10.67 7.43 -26.37
CA MET A 1 9.82 6.89 -25.29
C MET A 1 9.86 7.87 -24.14
N GLU A 2 8.74 8.09 -23.47
CA GLU A 2 8.69 8.88 -22.24
C GLU A 2 9.57 8.21 -21.18
N LYS A 3 10.33 9.02 -20.43
CA LYS A 3 11.27 8.53 -19.41
C LYS A 3 10.45 7.94 -18.27
N LYS A 4 10.74 6.70 -17.85
CA LYS A 4 10.04 6.09 -16.70
C LYS A 4 10.32 6.88 -15.43
N LYS A 5 9.31 7.02 -14.58
CA LYS A 5 9.38 7.83 -13.35
C LYS A 5 9.31 6.99 -12.08
N VAL A 6 10.25 7.20 -11.16
CA VAL A 6 10.31 6.58 -9.84
C VAL A 6 10.08 7.64 -8.76
N VAL A 7 9.13 7.39 -7.85
CA VAL A 7 8.79 8.35 -6.80
C VAL A 7 9.03 7.76 -5.42
N GLY A 8 9.86 8.44 -4.62
CA GLY A 8 10.05 8.13 -3.21
C GLY A 8 9.06 8.87 -2.31
N PHE A 9 8.36 8.17 -1.43
CA PHE A 9 7.48 8.73 -0.41
C PHE A 9 8.05 8.46 0.98
N SER A 10 8.39 9.51 1.72
CA SER A 10 8.99 9.40 3.05
C SER A 10 8.08 9.95 4.14
N PHE A 11 7.82 9.12 5.15
CA PHE A 11 7.07 9.44 6.37
C PHE A 11 7.98 9.52 7.60
N GLY A 12 9.22 10.00 7.39
CA GLY A 12 10.23 10.10 8.42
C GLY A 12 10.90 11.48 8.46
N ARG A 13 11.65 11.71 9.55
CA ARG A 13 12.37 12.96 9.77
C ARG A 13 13.34 13.30 8.62
N LYS A 14 13.43 14.60 8.32
CA LYS A 14 14.31 15.15 7.29
C LYS A 14 15.74 14.67 7.45
N MET A 15 16.31 14.15 6.37
CA MET A 15 17.70 13.67 6.30
C MET A 15 18.08 12.65 7.39
N SER A 16 17.09 11.96 7.97
CA SER A 16 17.31 10.82 8.87
C SER A 16 17.32 9.51 8.06
N ASN A 17 17.53 8.39 8.74
CA ASN A 17 17.65 7.05 8.16
C ASN A 17 16.64 6.74 7.01
N THR A 18 15.35 6.86 7.25
CA THR A 18 14.30 6.51 6.25
C THR A 18 14.45 7.32 4.95
N GLU A 19 14.61 8.64 5.05
CA GLU A 19 14.77 9.50 3.86
C GLU A 19 16.06 9.15 3.10
N VAL A 20 17.16 8.97 3.81
CA VAL A 20 18.47 8.69 3.18
C VAL A 20 18.47 7.33 2.48
N MET A 21 17.82 6.33 3.08
CA MET A 21 17.66 5.01 2.47
C MET A 21 16.83 5.06 1.17
N ILE A 22 15.70 5.76 1.16
CA ILE A 22 14.89 5.95 -0.05
C ILE A 22 15.71 6.69 -1.13
N LYS A 23 16.41 7.76 -0.73
CA LYS A 23 17.22 8.54 -1.66
C LYS A 23 18.35 7.75 -2.29
N GLU A 24 19.00 6.84 -1.57
CA GLU A 24 20.03 5.97 -2.16
C GLU A 24 19.45 5.10 -3.27
N ALA A 25 18.28 4.49 -3.05
CA ALA A 25 17.60 3.72 -4.08
C ALA A 25 17.17 4.58 -5.29
N LEU A 26 16.69 5.80 -5.04
CA LEU A 26 16.37 6.75 -6.11
C LEU A 26 17.60 7.17 -6.92
N LEU A 27 18.74 7.42 -6.27
CA LEU A 27 19.99 7.76 -6.96
C LEU A 27 20.41 6.65 -7.93
N GLU A 28 20.21 5.38 -7.56
CA GLU A 28 20.45 4.27 -8.48
C GLU A 28 19.49 4.28 -9.68
N CYS A 29 18.21 4.58 -9.45
CA CYS A 29 17.24 4.72 -10.54
C CYS A 29 17.60 5.87 -11.49
N GLU A 30 18.07 7.00 -10.95
CA GLU A 30 18.54 8.14 -11.75
C GLU A 30 19.79 7.79 -12.57
N ARG A 31 20.76 7.07 -11.97
CA ARG A 31 21.95 6.56 -12.68
C ARG A 31 21.58 5.66 -13.85
N ALA A 32 20.52 4.87 -13.72
CA ALA A 32 19.97 4.04 -14.78
C ALA A 32 19.13 4.80 -15.84
N GLY A 33 19.01 6.13 -15.72
CA GLY A 33 18.32 6.96 -16.68
C GLY A 33 16.80 7.04 -16.45
N MET A 34 16.32 6.86 -15.22
CA MET A 34 14.92 7.12 -14.84
C MET A 34 14.73 8.59 -14.39
N GLU A 35 13.51 9.11 -14.50
CA GLU A 35 13.13 10.34 -13.79
C GLU A 35 12.89 10.00 -12.32
N ILE A 36 13.38 10.83 -11.41
CA ILE A 36 13.16 10.63 -9.97
C ILE A 36 12.41 11.81 -9.37
N GLN A 37 11.56 11.53 -8.40
CA GLN A 37 10.92 12.51 -7.54
C GLN A 37 10.97 12.00 -6.09
N PHE A 38 11.07 12.92 -5.14
CA PHE A 38 11.05 12.59 -3.72
C PHE A 38 10.04 13.49 -3.01
N VAL A 39 9.13 12.87 -2.25
CA VAL A 39 8.06 13.54 -1.49
C VAL A 39 8.28 13.28 -0.01
N ARG A 40 8.44 14.37 0.76
CA ARG A 40 8.40 14.32 2.22
C ARG A 40 6.94 14.44 2.65
N CYS A 41 6.29 13.31 2.90
CA CYS A 41 4.87 13.28 3.23
C CYS A 41 4.58 14.01 4.54
N ASP A 42 5.51 13.96 5.50
CA ASP A 42 5.40 14.64 6.80
C ASP A 42 5.49 16.17 6.72
N ASP A 43 5.94 16.72 5.59
CA ASP A 43 5.99 18.18 5.37
C ASP A 43 4.65 18.73 4.83
N LEU A 44 3.75 17.86 4.39
CA LEU A 44 2.47 18.24 3.79
C LEU A 44 1.41 18.39 4.88
N ASN A 45 0.62 19.46 4.81
CA ASN A 45 -0.59 19.57 5.60
C ASN A 45 -1.68 18.68 5.00
N ILE A 46 -1.98 17.55 5.64
CA ILE A 46 -3.00 16.60 5.19
C ILE A 46 -4.00 16.35 6.32
N HIS A 47 -5.27 16.65 6.05
CA HIS A 47 -6.34 16.40 7.01
C HIS A 47 -6.68 14.92 7.10
N ILE A 48 -7.02 14.46 8.31
CA ILE A 48 -7.49 13.10 8.58
C ILE A 48 -8.76 12.83 7.76
N CYS A 49 -8.86 11.61 7.22
CA CYS A 49 -10.08 11.15 6.57
C CYS A 49 -11.23 11.11 7.59
N THR A 50 -12.34 11.76 7.28
CA THR A 50 -13.52 11.82 8.17
C THR A 50 -14.48 10.66 7.99
N GLY A 51 -14.19 9.74 7.06
CA GLY A 51 -15.10 8.63 6.73
C GLY A 51 -16.43 9.07 6.12
N CYS A 52 -16.51 10.29 5.55
CA CYS A 52 -17.76 10.82 4.99
C CYS A 52 -18.27 10.09 3.73
N CYS A 53 -17.44 9.23 3.13
CA CYS A 53 -17.72 8.44 1.93
C CYS A 53 -18.11 9.25 0.67
N ALA A 54 -17.92 10.58 0.66
CA ALA A 54 -18.29 11.42 -0.48
C ALA A 54 -17.48 11.11 -1.75
N CYS A 55 -16.17 10.82 -1.61
CA CYS A 55 -15.30 10.44 -2.73
C CYS A 55 -15.79 9.14 -3.41
N VAL A 56 -15.91 8.06 -2.64
CA VAL A 56 -16.36 6.76 -3.15
C VAL A 56 -17.82 6.77 -3.59
N GLY A 57 -18.71 7.49 -2.89
CA GLY A 57 -20.11 7.62 -3.29
C GLY A 57 -20.28 8.39 -4.60
N GLY A 58 -19.48 9.44 -4.81
CA GLY A 58 -19.42 10.15 -6.09
C GLY A 58 -18.94 9.25 -7.23
N LEU A 59 -17.89 8.48 -6.98
CA LEU A 59 -17.34 7.50 -7.94
C LEU A 59 -18.38 6.44 -8.31
N MET A 60 -18.98 5.79 -7.32
CA MET A 60 -19.95 4.69 -7.50
C MET A 60 -21.26 5.15 -8.14
N SER A 61 -21.69 6.39 -7.91
CA SER A 61 -22.89 6.94 -8.55
C SER A 61 -22.64 7.49 -9.96
N GLY A 62 -21.38 7.54 -10.41
CA GLY A 62 -20.98 8.16 -11.67
C GLY A 62 -21.09 9.69 -11.69
N LYS A 63 -21.33 10.32 -10.53
CA LYS A 63 -21.51 11.78 -10.38
C LYS A 63 -20.23 12.50 -9.93
N GLY A 64 -19.13 11.78 -9.76
CA GLY A 64 -17.85 12.35 -9.39
C GLY A 64 -16.68 11.44 -9.75
N ARG A 65 -15.48 12.00 -9.68
CA ARG A 65 -14.22 11.34 -10.06
C ARG A 65 -13.44 10.69 -8.92
N GLY A 66 -14.06 10.55 -7.74
CA GLY A 66 -13.38 10.03 -6.55
C GLY A 66 -12.53 11.04 -5.77
N THR A 67 -12.67 12.35 -6.04
CA THR A 67 -11.95 13.42 -5.34
C THR A 67 -12.45 13.60 -3.90
N CYS A 68 -11.53 13.89 -2.97
CA CYS A 68 -11.87 14.21 -1.59
C CYS A 68 -12.63 15.55 -1.47
N VAL A 69 -13.42 15.69 -0.39
CA VAL A 69 -14.13 16.94 -0.07
C VAL A 69 -13.22 17.99 0.60
N HIS A 70 -12.12 17.56 1.20
CA HIS A 70 -11.09 18.45 1.72
C HIS A 70 -10.43 19.17 0.54
N LYS A 71 -10.52 20.50 0.53
CA LYS A 71 -9.97 21.36 -0.53
C LYS A 71 -8.84 22.27 -0.04
N ASP A 72 -8.66 22.31 1.26
CA ASP A 72 -7.75 23.18 2.01
C ASP A 72 -6.55 22.39 2.57
N ASP A 73 -6.16 21.32 1.89
CA ASP A 73 -5.01 20.49 2.23
C ASP A 73 -4.15 20.15 1.01
N GLU A 74 -2.99 19.54 1.25
CA GLU A 74 -1.96 19.27 0.24
C GLU A 74 -1.97 17.82 -0.26
N PHE A 75 -3.07 17.08 -0.04
CA PHE A 75 -3.16 15.68 -0.45
C PHE A 75 -2.98 15.48 -1.97
N TYR A 76 -3.37 16.48 -2.78
CA TYR A 76 -3.20 16.48 -4.23
C TYR A 76 -1.73 16.30 -4.67
N VAL A 77 -0.77 16.71 -3.84
CA VAL A 77 0.68 16.52 -4.11
C VAL A 77 1.02 15.04 -4.13
N ILE A 78 0.46 14.25 -3.21
CA ILE A 78 0.63 12.79 -3.17
C ILE A 78 -0.12 12.14 -4.33
N GLU A 79 -1.36 12.56 -4.61
CA GLU A 79 -2.14 12.02 -5.73
C GLU A 79 -1.41 12.20 -7.07
N GLU A 80 -0.94 13.41 -7.40
CA GLU A 80 -0.23 13.65 -8.66
C GLU A 80 1.10 12.90 -8.75
N ALA A 81 1.83 12.79 -7.63
CA ALA A 81 3.05 12.01 -7.56
C ALA A 81 2.77 10.52 -7.83
N LEU A 82 1.70 9.96 -7.26
CA LEU A 82 1.26 8.58 -7.53
C LEU A 82 0.80 8.39 -8.98
N MET A 83 -0.02 9.30 -9.51
CA MET A 83 -0.53 9.20 -10.88
C MET A 83 0.60 9.23 -11.91
N SER A 84 1.63 10.08 -11.70
CA SER A 84 2.78 10.17 -12.60
C SER A 84 3.79 9.02 -12.47
N ALA A 85 3.90 8.39 -11.29
CA ALA A 85 4.85 7.31 -11.04
C ALA A 85 4.63 6.06 -11.91
N ASP A 86 5.71 5.45 -12.40
CA ASP A 86 5.75 4.07 -12.88
C ASP A 86 6.22 3.08 -11.80
N ALA A 87 7.03 3.58 -10.85
CA ALA A 87 7.39 2.87 -9.65
C ALA A 87 7.37 3.77 -8.41
N VAL A 88 7.11 3.18 -7.25
CA VAL A 88 7.12 3.89 -5.96
C VAL A 88 8.08 3.23 -4.98
N ILE A 89 8.74 4.04 -4.15
CA ILE A 89 9.51 3.56 -3.00
C ILE A 89 8.92 4.24 -1.77
N VAL A 90 8.31 3.47 -0.89
CA VAL A 90 7.60 4.01 0.27
C VAL A 90 8.39 3.66 1.51
N GLY A 91 8.70 4.66 2.34
CA GLY A 91 9.39 4.41 3.60
C GLY A 91 8.79 5.13 4.79
N SER A 92 8.69 4.39 5.89
CA SER A 92 8.21 4.89 7.18
C SER A 92 9.14 4.39 8.30
N PRO A 93 9.45 5.19 9.32
CA PRO A 93 9.96 4.64 10.57
C PRO A 93 8.86 3.81 11.27
N THR A 94 9.29 2.93 12.16
CA THR A 94 8.42 2.15 13.04
C THR A 94 8.23 2.87 14.37
N TYR A 95 6.97 3.19 14.72
CA TYR A 95 6.56 3.67 16.04
C TYR A 95 5.49 2.72 16.59
N GLU A 96 5.70 2.21 17.81
CA GLU A 96 4.77 1.24 18.44
C GLU A 96 4.41 0.07 17.51
N PHE A 97 5.44 -0.64 16.99
CA PHE A 97 5.33 -1.81 16.09
C PHE A 97 4.88 -1.55 14.65
N ALA A 98 4.26 -0.41 14.36
CA ALA A 98 3.62 -0.09 13.08
C ALA A 98 4.28 1.12 12.38
N PRO A 99 3.88 1.46 11.14
CA PRO A 99 4.26 2.71 10.49
C PRO A 99 3.74 3.94 11.26
N THR A 100 4.16 5.14 10.88
CA THR A 100 3.76 6.37 11.60
C THR A 100 2.27 6.67 11.47
N GLY A 101 1.73 7.46 12.40
CA GLY A 101 0.35 7.96 12.29
C GLY A 101 0.13 8.76 10.99
N ASN A 102 1.11 9.53 10.53
CA ASN A 102 1.03 10.27 9.27
C ASN A 102 0.96 9.35 8.05
N PHE A 103 1.67 8.22 8.07
CA PHE A 103 1.51 7.17 7.05
C PHE A 103 0.05 6.74 6.96
N LYS A 104 -0.56 6.44 8.11
CA LYS A 104 -1.97 6.02 8.18
C LYS A 104 -2.93 7.11 7.72
N VAL A 105 -2.70 8.38 8.06
CA VAL A 105 -3.49 9.51 7.59
C VAL A 105 -3.54 9.58 6.06
N VAL A 106 -2.41 9.34 5.40
CA VAL A 106 -2.34 9.30 3.93
C VAL A 106 -3.05 8.06 3.38
N CYS A 107 -2.80 6.88 3.94
CA CYS A 107 -3.45 5.63 3.51
C CYS A 107 -4.99 5.70 3.63
N ASP A 108 -5.52 6.31 4.69
CA ASP A 108 -6.96 6.50 4.89
C ASP A 108 -7.61 7.41 3.84
N ARG A 109 -6.79 8.20 3.13
CA ARG A 109 -7.21 9.04 2.00
C ARG A 109 -7.04 8.31 0.64
N ILE A 110 -6.19 7.28 0.56
CA ILE A 110 -5.93 6.41 -0.60
C ILE A 110 -6.85 5.16 -0.62
N GLY A 111 -7.93 5.12 0.18
CA GLY A 111 -8.84 3.97 0.28
C GLY A 111 -9.68 3.62 -0.98
N PRO A 112 -10.95 3.19 -0.84
CA PRO A 112 -11.76 2.71 -1.97
C PRO A 112 -11.88 3.68 -3.15
N SER A 113 -11.76 4.99 -2.93
CA SER A 113 -11.79 5.99 -4.00
C SER A 113 -10.57 5.98 -4.91
N HIS A 114 -9.47 5.30 -4.53
CA HIS A 114 -8.26 5.10 -5.31
C HIS A 114 -8.08 3.65 -5.75
N ASP A 115 -8.96 2.75 -5.33
CA ASP A 115 -8.85 1.36 -5.70
C ASP A 115 -9.06 1.18 -7.21
N LYS A 116 -8.15 0.45 -7.86
CA LYS A 116 -8.17 0.29 -9.33
C LYS A 116 -9.45 -0.38 -9.83
N THR A 117 -10.09 -1.25 -9.05
CA THR A 117 -11.33 -1.95 -9.41
C THR A 117 -12.58 -1.09 -9.20
N PHE A 118 -12.48 -0.01 -8.43
CA PHE A 118 -13.50 1.03 -8.34
C PHE A 118 -13.31 2.09 -9.44
N ARG A 119 -12.07 2.52 -9.68
CA ARG A 119 -11.75 3.55 -10.67
C ARG A 119 -11.85 3.04 -12.11
N GLY A 120 -11.38 1.82 -12.40
CA GLY A 120 -11.32 1.26 -13.76
C GLY A 120 -12.66 1.29 -14.50
N PRO A 121 -13.74 0.71 -13.94
CA PRO A 121 -15.06 0.77 -14.57
C PRO A 121 -15.58 2.18 -14.78
N ALA A 122 -15.28 3.09 -13.85
CA ALA A 122 -15.69 4.49 -13.96
C ALA A 122 -14.93 5.24 -15.07
N VAL A 123 -13.66 4.89 -15.28
CA VAL A 123 -12.83 5.38 -16.39
C VAL A 123 -13.33 4.83 -17.72
N GLU A 124 -13.50 3.51 -17.83
CA GLU A 124 -13.99 2.84 -19.05
C GLU A 124 -15.33 3.45 -19.50
N LYS A 125 -16.29 3.51 -18.58
CA LYS A 125 -17.59 4.13 -18.85
C LYS A 125 -17.48 5.59 -19.26
N GLY A 126 -16.58 6.36 -18.64
CA GLY A 126 -16.36 7.77 -18.98
C GLY A 126 -15.85 7.96 -20.40
N ILE A 127 -14.94 7.09 -20.84
CA ILE A 127 -14.40 7.07 -22.20
C ILE A 127 -15.48 6.64 -23.21
N GLU A 128 -16.20 5.55 -22.93
CA GLU A 128 -17.26 5.03 -23.79
C GLU A 128 -18.40 6.05 -24.03
N GLU A 129 -18.77 6.80 -23.00
CA GLU A 129 -19.82 7.83 -23.07
C GLU A 129 -19.31 9.17 -23.64
N GLY A 130 -18.00 9.30 -23.91
CA GLY A 130 -17.39 10.56 -24.38
C GLY A 130 -17.49 11.71 -23.38
N ARG A 131 -17.49 11.40 -22.07
CA ARG A 131 -17.54 12.42 -21.01
C ARG A 131 -16.23 13.23 -20.95
N ASP A 132 -16.30 14.43 -20.39
CA ASP A 132 -15.10 15.23 -20.13
C ASP A 132 -14.15 14.46 -19.17
N PRO A 133 -12.85 14.27 -19.52
CA PRO A 133 -11.85 13.64 -18.66
C PRO A 133 -11.74 14.20 -17.24
N GLN A 134 -12.18 15.44 -17.01
CA GLN A 134 -12.20 16.02 -15.67
C GLN A 134 -13.36 15.50 -14.80
N THR A 135 -14.30 14.73 -15.35
CA THR A 135 -15.53 14.28 -14.67
C THR A 135 -15.51 12.83 -14.21
N TYR A 136 -14.52 12.05 -14.64
CA TYR A 136 -14.27 10.68 -14.19
C TYR A 136 -12.82 10.55 -13.67
N PRO A 137 -12.45 9.43 -13.00
CA PRO A 137 -11.12 9.31 -12.41
C PRO A 137 -10.00 9.49 -13.42
N ASP A 138 -8.83 9.92 -12.95
CA ASP A 138 -7.65 10.05 -13.79
C ASP A 138 -7.30 8.70 -14.44
N VAL A 139 -7.18 8.67 -15.76
CA VAL A 139 -6.85 7.44 -16.53
C VAL A 139 -5.52 6.82 -16.10
N ARG A 140 -4.60 7.59 -15.51
CA ARG A 140 -3.33 7.09 -14.96
C ARG A 140 -3.55 6.20 -13.75
N SER A 141 -4.71 6.23 -13.10
CA SER A 141 -4.97 5.46 -11.88
C SER A 141 -5.00 3.95 -12.10
N VAL A 142 -5.25 3.50 -13.33
CA VAL A 142 -5.27 2.06 -13.69
C VAL A 142 -3.94 1.56 -14.27
N LYS A 143 -2.94 2.44 -14.41
CA LYS A 143 -1.61 2.09 -14.90
C LYS A 143 -0.94 1.07 -13.96
N PRO A 144 -0.40 -0.06 -14.48
CA PRO A 144 0.42 -0.97 -13.68
C PRO A 144 1.66 -0.25 -13.12
N ARG A 145 1.98 -0.53 -11.86
CA ARG A 145 3.15 0.05 -11.15
C ARG A 145 3.83 -1.03 -10.33
N VAL A 146 5.13 -0.86 -10.12
CA VAL A 146 5.87 -1.65 -9.13
C VAL A 146 6.21 -0.79 -7.92
N GLY A 147 6.43 -1.43 -6.79
CA GLY A 147 6.68 -0.78 -5.51
C GLY A 147 7.78 -1.45 -4.71
N ALA A 148 8.40 -0.68 -3.83
CA ALA A 148 9.23 -1.21 -2.77
C ALA A 148 8.93 -0.54 -1.42
N LEU A 149 9.06 -1.30 -0.34
CA LEU A 149 8.73 -0.86 1.02
C LEU A 149 9.96 -0.84 1.92
N ILE A 150 10.19 0.25 2.66
CA ILE A 150 11.32 0.39 3.57
C ILE A 150 10.79 0.75 4.96
N THR A 151 11.07 -0.08 5.96
CA THR A 151 10.79 0.28 7.36
C THR A 151 12.07 0.45 8.17
N VAL A 152 12.07 1.40 9.11
CA VAL A 152 13.21 1.68 9.99
C VAL A 152 12.79 1.69 11.46
N GLY A 153 13.32 0.75 12.24
CA GLY A 153 13.06 0.63 13.68
C GLY A 153 14.33 0.80 14.51
N GLY A 154 14.21 1.52 15.61
CA GLY A 154 15.33 1.76 16.52
C GLY A 154 15.74 0.51 17.31
N ALA A 155 14.77 -0.33 17.68
CA ALA A 155 14.95 -1.45 18.58
C ALA A 155 15.93 -2.50 18.03
N ARG A 156 16.77 -3.06 18.90
CA ARG A 156 17.78 -4.06 18.54
C ARG A 156 17.22 -5.45 18.24
N THR A 157 15.96 -5.70 18.62
CA THR A 157 15.26 -6.94 18.29
C THR A 157 14.23 -6.67 17.20
N GLU A 158 14.24 -7.52 16.18
CA GLU A 158 13.47 -7.33 14.96
C GLU A 158 11.96 -7.35 15.18
N ASN A 159 11.49 -8.12 16.18
CA ASN A 159 10.07 -8.28 16.49
C ASN A 159 9.35 -6.98 16.89
N TRP A 160 10.08 -5.91 17.23
CA TRP A 160 9.49 -4.59 17.43
C TRP A 160 9.03 -3.90 16.15
N LEU A 161 9.27 -4.50 14.97
CA LEU A 161 8.83 -4.02 13.66
C LEU A 161 7.76 -4.93 13.05
N SER A 162 7.18 -5.84 13.85
CA SER A 162 6.31 -6.93 13.41
C SER A 162 5.10 -6.52 12.57
N LEU A 163 4.54 -5.34 12.80
CA LEU A 163 3.38 -4.82 12.06
C LEU A 163 3.78 -3.76 11.02
N SER A 164 5.06 -3.41 10.92
CA SER A 164 5.49 -2.29 10.08
C SER A 164 5.31 -2.59 8.59
N LEU A 165 6.04 -3.58 8.05
CA LEU A 165 5.90 -3.94 6.63
C LEU A 165 4.50 -4.46 6.27
N PRO A 166 3.84 -5.30 7.09
CA PRO A 166 2.46 -5.71 6.81
C PRO A 166 1.48 -4.54 6.63
N ASN A 167 1.52 -3.53 7.51
CA ASN A 167 0.66 -2.36 7.38
C ASN A 167 1.10 -1.43 6.25
N MET A 168 2.36 -1.45 5.81
CA MET A 168 2.81 -0.61 4.70
C MET A 168 2.17 -0.98 3.36
N TYR A 169 1.63 -2.19 3.21
CA TYR A 169 0.81 -2.57 2.06
C TYR A 169 -0.46 -1.73 1.91
N GLU A 170 -0.94 -1.04 2.96
CA GLU A 170 -2.09 -0.13 2.87
C GLU A 170 -1.87 0.99 1.84
N PHE A 171 -0.61 1.39 1.58
CA PHE A 171 -0.28 2.42 0.59
C PHE A 171 -0.33 1.89 -0.85
N THR A 172 0.09 0.65 -1.06
CA THR A 172 0.26 0.05 -2.40
C THR A 172 -0.97 -0.70 -2.87
N MET A 173 -1.71 -1.29 -1.92
CA MET A 173 -2.82 -2.18 -2.20
C MET A 173 -3.91 -1.51 -3.05
N PRO A 174 -4.48 -0.34 -2.72
CA PRO A 174 -5.64 0.18 -3.47
C PRO A 174 -5.39 0.30 -4.99
N MET A 175 -4.26 0.90 -5.38
CA MET A 175 -3.93 1.07 -6.80
C MET A 175 -3.36 -0.19 -7.47
N GLY A 176 -3.25 -1.31 -6.74
CA GLY A 176 -2.65 -2.55 -7.24
C GLY A 176 -1.19 -2.38 -7.63
N ILE A 177 -0.40 -1.71 -6.77
CA ILE A 177 1.03 -1.55 -6.96
C ILE A 177 1.72 -2.85 -6.53
N ASP A 178 2.43 -3.50 -7.44
CA ASP A 178 3.11 -4.77 -7.21
C ASP A 178 4.38 -4.55 -6.38
N VAL A 179 4.37 -4.97 -5.11
CA VAL A 179 5.55 -4.85 -4.24
C VAL A 179 6.57 -5.91 -4.61
N ILE A 180 7.68 -5.49 -5.20
CA ILE A 180 8.72 -6.40 -5.72
C ILE A 180 9.94 -6.52 -4.79
N ASP A 181 10.08 -5.62 -3.83
CA ASP A 181 11.19 -5.64 -2.87
C ASP A 181 10.74 -4.94 -1.58
N LYS A 182 11.31 -5.35 -0.46
CA LYS A 182 11.09 -4.71 0.83
C LYS A 182 12.30 -4.88 1.72
N TYR A 183 12.48 -3.93 2.62
CA TYR A 183 13.60 -3.95 3.54
C TYR A 183 13.22 -3.47 4.93
N LYS A 184 13.67 -4.23 5.93
CA LYS A 184 13.41 -3.98 7.35
C LYS A 184 14.72 -3.63 8.05
N TYR A 185 14.94 -2.34 8.31
CA TYR A 185 16.12 -1.89 9.06
C TYR A 185 15.81 -1.79 10.55
N PHE A 186 16.06 -2.86 11.30
CA PHE A 186 16.02 -2.84 12.77
C PHE A 186 17.39 -2.53 13.37
N GLY A 187 17.43 -2.21 14.66
CA GLY A 187 18.67 -1.88 15.38
C GLY A 187 19.24 -0.53 14.97
N ALA A 188 18.42 0.39 14.45
CA ALA A 188 18.88 1.70 13.99
C ALA A 188 19.44 2.59 15.13
N MET A 189 19.23 2.24 16.40
CA MET A 189 19.88 2.89 17.54
C MET A 189 21.33 2.42 17.77
N ASN A 190 21.80 1.38 17.08
CA ASN A 190 23.17 0.89 17.24
C ASN A 190 24.20 1.88 16.70
N ILE A 191 23.83 2.68 15.71
CA ILE A 191 24.68 3.64 15.03
C ILE A 191 23.84 4.91 14.86
N SER A 192 24.45 6.08 15.06
CA SER A 192 23.73 7.37 15.05
C SER A 192 23.01 7.69 13.74
N HIS A 193 23.46 7.07 12.63
CA HIS A 193 22.92 7.32 11.30
C HIS A 193 23.18 6.14 10.36
N VAL A 194 22.24 5.85 9.44
CA VAL A 194 22.33 4.75 8.47
C VAL A 194 23.56 4.83 7.56
N LEU A 195 24.12 6.03 7.36
CA LEU A 195 25.38 6.20 6.61
C LEU A 195 26.58 5.53 7.28
N GLY A 196 26.51 5.23 8.58
CA GLY A 196 27.50 4.39 9.27
C GLY A 196 27.28 2.88 9.04
N ARG A 197 26.31 2.49 8.19
CA ARG A 197 26.01 1.11 7.78
C ARG A 197 26.14 0.95 6.27
N PRO A 198 27.37 0.81 5.74
CA PRO A 198 27.60 0.59 4.32
C PRO A 198 26.80 -0.58 3.75
N ASP A 199 26.64 -1.65 4.53
CA ASP A 199 25.84 -2.83 4.16
C ASP A 199 24.35 -2.49 3.93
N VAL A 200 23.78 -1.59 4.73
CA VAL A 200 22.39 -1.12 4.54
C VAL A 200 22.30 -0.22 3.31
N MET A 201 23.27 0.67 3.10
CA MET A 201 23.31 1.55 1.93
C MET A 201 23.51 0.78 0.62
N ASP A 202 24.36 -0.24 0.62
CA ASP A 202 24.54 -1.17 -0.49
C ASP A 202 23.23 -1.91 -0.78
N ARG A 203 22.49 -2.30 0.26
CA ARG A 203 21.18 -2.93 0.08
C ARG A 203 20.14 -1.99 -0.53
N MET A 204 20.18 -0.70 -0.21
CA MET A 204 19.32 0.31 -0.86
C MET A 204 19.71 0.55 -2.31
N THR A 205 21.00 0.46 -2.64
CA THR A 205 21.45 0.44 -4.03
C THR A 205 20.86 -0.78 -4.77
N GLN A 206 20.89 -1.97 -4.18
CA GLN A 206 20.26 -3.16 -4.80
C GLN A 206 18.75 -3.00 -4.96
N LEU A 207 18.05 -2.42 -3.97
CA LEU A 207 16.63 -2.11 -4.09
C LEU A 207 16.33 -1.20 -5.29
N GLY A 208 17.17 -0.17 -5.51
CA GLY A 208 17.09 0.66 -6.70
C GLY A 208 17.28 -0.12 -8.01
N LYS A 209 18.24 -1.07 -8.05
CA LYS A 209 18.44 -1.96 -9.21
C LYS A 209 17.23 -2.84 -9.48
N HIS A 210 16.62 -3.40 -8.44
CA HIS A 210 15.41 -4.22 -8.56
C HIS A 210 14.25 -3.43 -9.20
N ILE A 211 14.07 -2.16 -8.82
CA ILE A 211 13.09 -1.26 -9.47
C ILE A 211 13.43 -1.04 -10.95
N VAL A 212 14.71 -0.78 -11.27
CA VAL A 212 15.16 -0.58 -12.66
C VAL A 212 14.93 -1.84 -13.51
N GLU A 213 15.27 -3.02 -12.99
CA GLU A 213 15.04 -4.30 -13.65
C GLU A 213 13.57 -4.53 -13.94
N ALA A 214 12.69 -4.30 -12.96
CA ALA A 214 11.26 -4.45 -13.10
C ALA A 214 10.67 -3.47 -14.14
N LEU A 215 11.11 -2.21 -14.14
CA LEU A 215 10.65 -1.20 -15.10
C LEU A 215 11.14 -1.46 -16.54
N ASN A 216 12.27 -2.18 -16.69
CA ASN A 216 12.82 -2.59 -17.98
C ASN A 216 12.40 -4.01 -18.41
N ALA A 217 11.61 -4.70 -17.58
CA ALA A 217 11.14 -6.05 -17.87
C ALA A 217 10.31 -6.09 -19.16
N LYS A 218 10.43 -7.20 -19.89
CA LYS A 218 9.70 -7.43 -21.16
C LYS A 218 8.42 -8.23 -20.98
N THR A 219 8.23 -8.83 -19.81
CA THR A 219 7.07 -9.66 -19.46
C THR A 219 6.53 -9.19 -18.12
N GLU A 220 5.22 -9.40 -17.91
CA GLU A 220 4.60 -9.10 -16.62
C GLU A 220 5.17 -9.96 -15.49
N GLU A 221 5.49 -11.23 -15.77
CA GLU A 221 6.15 -12.13 -14.82
C GLU A 221 7.47 -11.53 -14.29
N GLU A 222 8.34 -11.04 -15.17
CA GLU A 222 9.59 -10.41 -14.73
C GLU A 222 9.35 -9.03 -14.12
N ARG A 223 8.31 -8.28 -14.55
CA ARG A 223 7.96 -6.99 -13.94
C ARG A 223 7.55 -7.17 -12.48
N THR A 224 6.73 -8.17 -12.17
CA THR A 224 6.13 -8.36 -10.83
C THR A 224 6.91 -9.31 -9.93
N LYS A 225 7.93 -10.00 -10.47
CA LYS A 225 8.79 -10.89 -9.70
C LYS A 225 9.32 -10.25 -8.42
N TYR A 226 9.14 -10.95 -7.31
CA TYR A 226 9.71 -10.53 -6.04
C TYR A 226 11.22 -10.78 -6.00
N ARG A 227 11.95 -9.79 -5.48
CA ARG A 227 13.42 -9.68 -5.46
C ARG A 227 13.95 -9.33 -4.07
N GLY A 228 13.10 -9.33 -3.04
CA GLY A 228 13.53 -9.14 -1.66
C GLY A 228 14.34 -10.31 -1.13
N ASP A 229 15.14 -10.04 -0.10
CA ASP A 229 16.07 -11.02 0.47
C ASP A 229 15.30 -12.15 1.16
N ASP A 230 14.26 -11.76 1.91
CA ASP A 230 13.38 -12.67 2.64
C ASP A 230 12.16 -13.04 1.79
N GLN A 231 12.02 -14.33 1.47
CA GLN A 231 10.86 -14.84 0.74
C GLN A 231 9.57 -14.82 1.59
N GLY A 232 9.73 -14.81 2.92
CA GLY A 232 8.64 -14.89 3.88
C GLY A 232 7.81 -16.17 3.79
N THR A 233 6.82 -16.27 4.67
CA THR A 233 5.94 -17.43 4.73
C THR A 233 4.81 -17.36 3.69
N CYS A 234 4.25 -16.17 3.45
CA CYS A 234 3.25 -15.97 2.40
C CYS A 234 3.94 -15.70 1.04
N PRO A 235 3.70 -16.50 -0.03
CA PRO A 235 4.39 -16.32 -1.31
C PRO A 235 3.92 -15.11 -2.12
N VAL A 236 2.89 -14.39 -1.67
CA VAL A 236 2.32 -13.24 -2.39
C VAL A 236 2.79 -11.90 -1.83
N CYS A 237 2.72 -11.69 -0.51
CA CYS A 237 3.21 -10.48 0.14
C CYS A 237 4.58 -10.65 0.81
N HIS A 238 5.09 -11.88 0.84
CA HIS A 238 6.37 -12.25 1.45
C HIS A 238 6.46 -11.94 2.94
N GLU A 239 5.34 -11.72 3.64
CA GLU A 239 5.30 -11.51 5.09
C GLU A 239 5.20 -12.83 5.85
N ASP A 240 5.67 -12.83 7.10
CA ASP A 240 5.66 -13.99 8.00
C ASP A 240 4.50 -13.98 9.00
N ILE A 241 3.76 -12.88 9.09
CA ILE A 241 2.63 -12.79 9.99
C ILE A 241 1.46 -13.62 9.45
N LEU A 242 0.92 -14.50 10.31
CA LEU A 242 -0.21 -15.37 10.01
C LEU A 242 -1.22 -15.32 11.14
N THR A 243 -2.50 -15.34 10.79
CA THR A 243 -3.60 -15.55 11.73
C THR A 243 -3.93 -17.03 11.79
N VAL A 244 -3.96 -17.60 13.00
CA VAL A 244 -4.39 -18.98 13.21
C VAL A 244 -5.92 -19.03 13.15
N SER A 245 -6.49 -19.84 12.26
CA SER A 245 -7.94 -19.87 12.02
C SER A 245 -8.74 -20.63 13.09
N HIS A 246 -8.07 -21.42 13.93
CA HIS A 246 -8.66 -22.40 14.85
C HIS A 246 -9.56 -23.45 14.17
N LYS A 247 -9.48 -23.61 12.84
CA LYS A 247 -10.19 -24.61 12.04
C LYS A 247 -9.20 -25.63 11.48
N GLY A 248 -8.89 -26.67 12.26
CA GLY A 248 -7.86 -27.64 11.90
C GLY A 248 -6.48 -26.97 11.85
N ASN A 249 -5.71 -27.22 10.79
CA ASN A 249 -4.38 -26.67 10.55
C ASN A 249 -4.38 -25.46 9.59
N LYS A 250 -5.52 -24.81 9.40
CA LYS A 250 -5.62 -23.64 8.53
C LYS A 250 -5.06 -22.37 9.17
N VAL A 251 -4.37 -21.57 8.37
CA VAL A 251 -3.89 -20.22 8.71
C VAL A 251 -4.31 -19.23 7.63
N GLU A 252 -4.34 -17.94 7.95
CA GLU A 252 -4.63 -16.86 6.99
C GLU A 252 -3.49 -15.85 6.97
N CYS A 253 -3.11 -15.38 5.79
CA CYS A 253 -2.24 -14.22 5.66
C CYS A 253 -3.07 -12.94 5.82
N PRO A 254 -2.83 -12.09 6.84
CA PRO A 254 -3.65 -10.90 7.09
C PRO A 254 -3.47 -9.79 6.05
N VAL A 255 -2.35 -9.80 5.31
CA VAL A 255 -2.10 -8.83 4.23
C VAL A 255 -2.85 -9.24 2.96
N CYS A 256 -2.73 -10.51 2.55
CA CYS A 256 -3.31 -11.01 1.30
C CYS A 256 -4.77 -11.44 1.45
N GLY A 257 -5.20 -11.84 2.65
CA GLY A 257 -6.52 -12.43 2.88
C GLY A 257 -6.70 -13.82 2.30
N ILE A 258 -5.62 -14.60 2.25
CA ILE A 258 -5.59 -15.93 1.63
C ILE A 258 -5.39 -16.99 2.72
N GLU A 259 -6.05 -18.14 2.56
CA GLU A 259 -5.94 -19.31 3.42
C GLU A 259 -4.78 -20.19 2.98
N GLY A 260 -4.05 -20.72 3.96
CA GLY A 260 -2.99 -21.71 3.78
C GLY A 260 -3.14 -22.87 4.75
N GLU A 261 -2.49 -23.98 4.43
CA GLU A 261 -2.42 -25.16 5.29
C GLU A 261 -1.07 -25.22 6.00
N LEU A 262 -1.08 -25.25 7.33
CA LEU A 262 0.10 -25.40 8.16
C LEU A 262 0.43 -26.88 8.36
N THR A 263 1.67 -27.24 8.06
CA THR A 263 2.25 -28.55 8.33
C THR A 263 3.52 -28.38 9.17
N ILE A 264 3.92 -29.47 9.84
CA ILE A 264 5.22 -29.56 10.51
C ILE A 264 6.01 -30.63 9.76
N GLU A 265 7.10 -30.23 9.11
CA GLU A 265 8.02 -31.09 8.36
C GLU A 265 9.39 -31.01 9.04
N ASP A 266 9.93 -32.13 9.51
CA ASP A 266 11.23 -32.21 10.20
C ASP A 266 11.42 -31.26 11.40
N GLY A 267 10.32 -30.84 12.03
CA GLY A 267 10.31 -29.91 13.18
C GLY A 267 10.13 -28.44 12.79
N ASP A 268 10.12 -28.13 11.49
CA ASP A 268 9.92 -26.80 10.97
C ASP A 268 8.45 -26.58 10.56
N ILE A 269 7.97 -25.35 10.76
CA ILE A 269 6.66 -24.92 10.27
C ILE A 269 6.76 -24.68 8.77
N LYS A 270 5.85 -25.28 8.02
CA LYS A 270 5.65 -24.99 6.61
C LYS A 270 4.20 -24.62 6.38
N VAL A 271 3.97 -23.61 5.55
CA VAL A 271 2.62 -23.19 5.18
C VAL A 271 2.49 -23.26 3.68
N ILE A 272 1.50 -24.00 3.21
CA ILE A 272 1.24 -24.20 1.79
C ILE A 272 0.00 -23.39 1.42
N PHE A 273 0.16 -22.45 0.51
CA PHE A 273 -0.93 -21.70 -0.11
C PHE A 273 -1.15 -22.26 -1.52
N SER A 274 -2.37 -22.71 -1.83
CA SER A 274 -2.68 -23.22 -3.17
C SER A 274 -2.56 -22.11 -4.23
N GLU A 275 -2.34 -22.47 -5.49
CA GLU A 275 -2.32 -21.48 -6.59
C GLU A 275 -3.65 -20.72 -6.68
N GLU A 276 -4.78 -21.37 -6.39
CA GLU A 276 -6.10 -20.74 -6.33
C GLU A 276 -6.14 -19.63 -5.27
N GLU A 277 -5.69 -19.92 -4.04
CA GLU A 277 -5.65 -18.94 -2.96
C GLU A 277 -4.65 -17.82 -3.25
N GLN A 278 -3.48 -18.14 -3.83
CA GLN A 278 -2.52 -17.12 -4.26
C GLN A 278 -3.16 -16.16 -5.29
N ASN A 279 -3.79 -16.69 -6.33
CA ASN A 279 -4.48 -15.88 -7.35
C ASN A 279 -5.64 -15.05 -6.79
N ARG A 280 -6.32 -15.55 -5.75
CA ARG A 280 -7.42 -14.87 -5.03
C ARG A 280 -6.94 -13.79 -4.07
N SER A 281 -5.64 -13.60 -3.86
CA SER A 281 -5.11 -12.54 -2.99
C SER A 281 -5.71 -11.17 -3.29
N ARG A 282 -6.04 -10.40 -2.23
CA ARG A 282 -6.51 -9.01 -2.35
C ARG A 282 -5.44 -8.04 -2.88
N LEU A 283 -4.21 -8.51 -3.05
CA LEU A 283 -3.15 -7.78 -3.75
C LEU A 283 -3.21 -7.98 -5.27
N HIS A 284 -3.89 -9.02 -5.76
CA HIS A 284 -4.11 -9.30 -7.17
C HIS A 284 -5.52 -8.91 -7.63
N ASP A 285 -5.71 -8.81 -8.93
CA ASP A 285 -6.96 -8.30 -9.51
C ASP A 285 -8.18 -9.16 -9.12
N ALA A 286 -8.05 -10.48 -9.07
CA ALA A 286 -9.18 -11.36 -8.72
C ALA A 286 -9.71 -11.07 -7.30
N GLY A 287 -8.84 -11.03 -6.28
CA GLY A 287 -9.24 -10.72 -4.91
C GLY A 287 -9.75 -9.29 -4.74
N LYS A 288 -9.18 -8.33 -5.49
CA LYS A 288 -9.71 -6.96 -5.51
C LYS A 288 -11.11 -6.87 -6.08
N TRP A 289 -11.35 -7.56 -7.19
CA TRP A 289 -12.67 -7.64 -7.80
C TRP A 289 -13.67 -8.32 -6.88
N GLU A 290 -13.28 -9.41 -6.21
CA GLU A 290 -14.09 -10.06 -5.19
C GLU A 290 -14.51 -9.07 -4.10
N HIS A 291 -13.56 -8.38 -3.48
CA HIS A 291 -13.86 -7.42 -2.42
C HIS A 291 -14.65 -6.19 -2.91
N SER A 292 -14.31 -5.63 -4.07
CA SER A 292 -15.06 -4.49 -4.61
C SER A 292 -16.52 -4.86 -4.93
N ASN A 293 -16.76 -6.07 -5.41
CA ASN A 293 -18.11 -6.57 -5.68
C ASN A 293 -18.87 -6.86 -4.38
N GLU A 294 -18.21 -7.41 -3.36
CA GLU A 294 -18.76 -7.56 -2.01
C GLU A 294 -19.23 -6.20 -1.46
N ILE A 295 -18.39 -5.17 -1.52
CA ILE A 295 -18.73 -3.83 -1.05
C ILE A 295 -19.89 -3.21 -1.84
N ARG A 296 -19.90 -3.40 -3.17
CA ARG A 296 -21.01 -2.93 -4.03
C ARG A 296 -22.32 -3.61 -3.66
N ASP A 297 -22.31 -4.93 -3.50
CA ASP A 297 -23.48 -5.68 -3.07
C ASP A 297 -23.95 -5.20 -1.71
N GLY A 298 -23.07 -5.15 -0.70
CA GLY A 298 -23.39 -4.71 0.64
C GLY A 298 -23.96 -3.29 0.69
N ALA A 299 -23.44 -2.37 -0.12
CA ALA A 299 -23.97 -1.01 -0.24
C ALA A 299 -25.38 -0.96 -0.86
N MET A 300 -25.73 -1.89 -1.74
CA MET A 300 -27.05 -1.99 -2.37
C MET A 300 -28.05 -2.79 -1.54
N THR A 301 -27.59 -3.78 -0.76
CA THR A 301 -28.42 -4.73 -0.03
C THR A 301 -28.56 -4.42 1.46
N GLN A 302 -27.93 -3.34 1.95
CA GLN A 302 -27.98 -2.92 3.35
C GLN A 302 -29.43 -2.76 3.85
N LYS A 303 -29.79 -3.56 4.86
CA LYS A 303 -31.12 -3.48 5.49
C LYS A 303 -31.24 -2.19 6.29
N LYS A 304 -32.36 -1.49 6.12
CA LYS A 304 -32.72 -0.35 6.97
C LYS A 304 -33.05 -0.86 8.38
N VAL A 305 -32.52 -0.18 9.39
CA VAL A 305 -32.88 -0.43 10.78
C VAL A 305 -34.15 0.35 11.10
N GLU A 306 -35.24 -0.36 11.38
CA GLU A 306 -36.50 0.25 11.82
C GLU A 306 -36.30 0.96 13.16
N ASN A 307 -36.90 2.15 13.32
CA ASN A 307 -36.82 2.96 14.53
C ASN A 307 -35.37 3.31 14.97
N LEU A 308 -34.42 3.38 14.04
CA LEU A 308 -33.00 3.65 14.33
C LEU A 308 -32.78 4.87 15.25
N ASN A 309 -33.51 5.96 15.02
CA ASN A 309 -33.40 7.16 15.85
C ASN A 309 -33.81 6.92 17.30
N GLU A 310 -34.83 6.08 17.55
CA GLU A 310 -35.24 5.70 18.90
C GLU A 310 -34.18 4.82 19.56
N LEU A 311 -33.67 3.82 18.83
CA LEU A 311 -32.63 2.91 19.30
C LEU A 311 -31.33 3.66 19.67
N LYS A 312 -31.03 4.77 18.98
CA LYS A 312 -29.86 5.62 19.25
C LYS A 312 -29.98 6.43 20.54
N LYS A 313 -31.18 6.76 21.02
CA LYS A 313 -31.37 7.68 22.16
C LYS A 313 -30.63 7.24 23.42
N LYS A 314 -30.63 5.94 23.73
CA LYS A 314 -29.96 5.40 24.93
C LYS A 314 -28.44 5.55 24.92
N TYR A 315 -27.84 5.90 23.78
CA TYR A 315 -26.40 6.07 23.61
C TYR A 315 -25.98 7.55 23.59
N ILE A 316 -26.92 8.48 23.46
CA ILE A 316 -26.60 9.92 23.44
C ILE A 316 -26.02 10.31 24.80
N SER A 317 -24.87 10.97 24.80
CA SER A 317 -24.20 11.46 26.02
C SER A 317 -23.76 10.39 27.01
N VAL A 318 -23.67 9.13 26.58
CA VAL A 318 -23.16 8.04 27.43
C VAL A 318 -21.64 8.16 27.57
N GLY A 319 -21.18 8.66 28.71
CA GLY A 319 -19.75 8.77 29.02
C GLY A 319 -19.01 9.84 28.23
N GLU A 320 -19.72 10.80 27.64
CA GLU A 320 -19.13 11.99 27.02
C GLU A 320 -18.67 12.96 28.12
N ALA A 321 -17.46 13.52 27.97
CA ALA A 321 -16.84 14.45 28.93
C ALA A 321 -17.30 15.90 28.74
#